data_AF-A0A350BLE7-F1
#
_entry.id   AF-A0A350BLE7-F1
#
_cell.length_a   1.000
_cell.length_b   1.000
_cell.length_c   1.000
_cell.angle_alpha   90.00
_cell.angle_beta   90.00
_cell.angle_gamma   90.00
#
_symmetry.space_group_name_H-M   'P 1'
#
loop_
_entity.id
_entity.type
_entity.pdbx_description
1 polymer ?
#
loop_
_entity_poly.entity_id
_entity_poly.type
_entity_poly.pdbx_seq_one_letter_code
_entity_poly.pdbx_strand_id
1 'polypeptide(L)'
;MPVLFVWRCDDDCIAQDLFLEASNECNRKVTEPKSILVEILREAKAKDFFITTTQLVKLLYLVEVEYYRDFSARLTDLRWLFYHYGPYALELGSVLDDKEFQQIERVNDEGRKYTQFTVEESKSKFGLRLDPKLTLVVKRVVGTWGNVRLPELLDYVYFDTEPMQAVERRGQVLDFTAVKKEINSKIIPLKASKETDSKVAALRRQFAPTLKKLSEHPRPQLELGKEYNEAMAAWDEDMKTDLDLESLKKIFVTISKETYGSGEEGN
;
A
#
# COMPACT_ATOMS: atom_id res chain seq x y z
N MET A 1 4.17 -46.10 -38.93
CA MET A 1 5.62 -46.38 -38.73
C MET A 1 6.35 -45.04 -38.69
N PRO A 2 7.21 -44.80 -37.69
CA PRO A 2 7.81 -43.50 -37.44
C PRO A 2 9.13 -43.35 -38.21
N VAL A 3 9.50 -42.11 -38.54
CA VAL A 3 10.90 -41.76 -38.77
C VAL A 3 11.22 -40.61 -37.83
N LEU A 4 12.06 -40.95 -36.83
CA LEU A 4 12.79 -39.99 -36.01
C LEU A 4 13.64 -39.10 -36.93
N PHE A 5 13.55 -37.79 -36.75
CA PHE A 5 14.69 -36.92 -37.00
C PHE A 5 15.15 -36.33 -35.67
N VAL A 6 16.33 -36.78 -35.24
CA VAL A 6 17.11 -36.17 -34.19
C VAL A 6 17.64 -34.84 -34.72
N TRP A 7 17.24 -33.73 -34.10
CA TRP A 7 18.02 -32.50 -34.14
C TRP A 7 18.62 -32.26 -32.77
N ARG A 8 19.89 -31.91 -32.83
CA ARG A 8 20.87 -31.77 -31.77
C ARG A 8 20.86 -30.30 -31.35
N CYS A 9 20.82 -30.04 -30.04
CA CYS A 9 20.86 -28.72 -29.42
C CYS A 9 21.92 -27.81 -30.03
N ASP A 10 21.58 -26.54 -30.25
CA ASP A 10 22.10 -25.39 -29.50
C ASP A 10 21.14 -24.21 -29.74
N ASP A 11 20.88 -23.38 -28.71
CA ASP A 11 20.05 -22.14 -28.69
C ASP A 11 18.66 -22.15 -27.99
N ASP A 12 18.28 -23.21 -27.27
CA ASP A 12 16.95 -23.34 -26.63
C ASP A 12 16.85 -22.89 -25.15
N CYS A 13 17.75 -22.03 -24.65
CA CYS A 13 17.65 -21.55 -23.26
C CYS A 13 17.02 -20.16 -23.08
N ILE A 14 16.76 -19.40 -24.15
CA ILE A 14 16.16 -18.05 -24.02
C ILE A 14 14.65 -18.06 -24.32
N ALA A 15 14.17 -19.01 -25.12
CA ALA A 15 12.76 -19.04 -25.55
C ALA A 15 11.80 -19.66 -24.51
N GLN A 16 12.29 -20.52 -23.61
CA GLN A 16 11.46 -21.12 -22.56
C GLN A 16 11.16 -20.16 -21.40
N ASP A 17 12.07 -19.22 -21.09
CA ASP A 17 11.83 -18.21 -20.05
C ASP A 17 10.81 -17.15 -20.52
N LEU A 18 10.87 -16.74 -21.80
CA LEU A 18 9.91 -15.76 -22.36
C LEU A 18 8.48 -16.32 -22.45
N PHE A 19 8.31 -17.62 -22.69
CA PHE A 19 7.00 -18.27 -22.77
C PHE A 19 6.41 -18.60 -21.39
N LEU A 20 7.26 -18.77 -20.36
CA LEU A 20 6.82 -18.90 -18.96
C LEU A 20 6.41 -17.56 -18.34
N GLU A 21 7.00 -16.44 -18.78
CA GLU A 21 6.56 -15.10 -18.39
C GLU A 21 5.19 -14.75 -19.01
N ALA A 22 5.01 -15.02 -20.31
CA ALA A 22 3.75 -14.74 -21.01
C ALA A 22 2.57 -15.62 -20.57
N SER A 23 2.83 -16.85 -20.10
CA SER A 23 1.77 -17.73 -19.58
C SER A 23 1.39 -17.44 -18.12
N ASN A 24 2.21 -16.70 -17.37
CA ASN A 24 1.88 -16.24 -16.01
C ASN A 24 1.00 -14.98 -15.99
N GLU A 25 0.93 -14.22 -17.09
CA GLU A 25 0.02 -13.06 -17.20
C GLU A 25 -1.44 -13.46 -17.41
N CYS A 26 -1.70 -14.70 -17.89
CA CYS A 26 -3.04 -15.18 -18.22
C CYS A 26 -3.83 -15.78 -17.03
N ASN A 27 -3.26 -15.86 -15.83
CA ASN A 27 -3.98 -16.34 -14.63
C ASN A 27 -3.68 -15.52 -13.37
N ARG A 28 -3.65 -14.19 -13.52
CA ARG A 28 -3.46 -13.27 -12.40
C ARG A 28 -4.73 -13.24 -11.55
N LYS A 29 -4.74 -13.96 -10.43
CA LYS A 29 -5.83 -13.88 -9.45
C LYS A 29 -5.79 -12.52 -8.74
N VAL A 30 -6.66 -11.60 -9.16
CA VAL A 30 -7.00 -10.41 -8.38
C VAL A 30 -7.59 -10.87 -7.05
N THR A 31 -7.07 -10.33 -5.95
CA THR A 31 -7.56 -10.69 -4.61
C THR A 31 -8.68 -9.73 -4.22
N GLU A 32 -9.76 -10.28 -3.69
CA GLU A 32 -10.89 -9.50 -3.20
C GLU A 32 -10.45 -8.62 -2.00
N PRO A 33 -10.68 -7.29 -2.04
CA PRO A 33 -10.30 -6.37 -0.96
C PRO A 33 -10.79 -6.79 0.42
N LYS A 34 -12.02 -7.32 0.49
CA LYS A 34 -12.64 -7.83 1.72
C LYS A 34 -11.78 -8.88 2.41
N SER A 35 -11.22 -9.82 1.66
CA SER A 35 -10.38 -10.89 2.21
C SER A 35 -9.08 -10.36 2.82
N ILE A 36 -8.52 -9.28 2.24
CA ILE A 36 -7.30 -8.63 2.74
C ILE A 36 -7.60 -7.84 4.01
N LEU A 37 -8.71 -7.10 4.03
CA LEU A 37 -9.17 -6.35 5.20
C LEU A 37 -9.41 -7.26 6.41
N VAL A 38 -10.05 -8.41 6.20
CA VAL A 38 -10.23 -9.42 7.24
C VAL A 38 -8.88 -9.89 7.79
N GLU A 39 -7.89 -10.16 6.94
CA GLU A 39 -6.56 -10.58 7.39
C GLU A 39 -5.83 -9.48 8.17
N ILE A 40 -5.92 -8.22 7.72
CA ILE A 40 -5.37 -7.07 8.45
C ILE A 40 -5.96 -7.00 9.87
N LEU A 41 -7.29 -7.15 10.00
CA LEU A 41 -7.98 -7.12 11.29
C LEU A 41 -7.62 -8.33 12.17
N ARG A 42 -7.42 -9.51 11.58
CA ARG A 42 -6.95 -10.70 12.31
C ARG A 42 -5.53 -10.51 12.84
N GLU A 43 -4.63 -9.99 12.03
CA GLU A 43 -3.25 -9.71 12.44
C GLU A 43 -3.19 -8.63 13.53
N ALA A 44 -4.03 -7.59 13.43
CA ALA A 44 -4.14 -6.58 14.47
C ALA A 44 -4.65 -7.15 15.80
N LYS A 45 -5.71 -7.97 15.73
CA LYS A 45 -6.25 -8.67 16.90
C LYS A 45 -5.23 -9.61 17.53
N ALA A 46 -4.47 -10.37 16.72
CA ALA A 46 -3.42 -11.26 17.20
C ALA A 46 -2.26 -10.51 17.90
N LYS A 47 -2.09 -9.23 17.58
CA LYS A 47 -1.08 -8.33 18.17
C LYS A 47 -1.65 -7.40 19.24
N ASP A 48 -2.91 -7.57 19.62
CA ASP A 48 -3.60 -6.85 20.69
C ASP A 48 -3.67 -5.32 20.53
N PHE A 49 -4.00 -4.85 19.31
CA PHE A 49 -4.35 -3.45 19.08
C PHE A 49 -5.58 -3.29 18.19
N PHE A 50 -6.22 -2.12 18.27
CA PHE A 50 -7.39 -1.81 17.48
C PHE A 50 -7.04 -0.95 16.25
N ILE A 51 -7.85 -1.09 15.20
CA ILE A 51 -7.70 -0.33 13.96
C ILE A 51 -8.95 0.53 13.75
N THR A 52 -8.75 1.81 13.46
CA THR A 52 -9.80 2.74 13.03
C THR A 52 -10.09 2.62 11.53
N THR A 53 -11.23 3.14 11.06
CA THR A 53 -11.58 3.15 9.61
C THR A 53 -10.45 3.72 8.76
N THR A 54 -9.90 4.87 9.16
CA THR A 54 -8.83 5.53 8.41
C THR A 54 -7.58 4.67 8.37
N GLN A 55 -7.14 4.12 9.52
CA GLN A 55 -5.98 3.22 9.56
C GLN A 55 -6.21 1.99 8.67
N LEU A 56 -7.40 1.39 8.69
CA LEU A 56 -7.70 0.19 7.92
C LEU A 56 -7.53 0.42 6.41
N VAL A 57 -8.08 1.53 5.90
CA VAL A 57 -7.93 1.90 4.48
C VAL A 57 -6.48 2.17 4.12
N LYS A 58 -5.74 2.87 4.98
CA LYS A 58 -4.32 3.17 4.74
C LYS A 58 -3.45 1.93 4.80
N LEU A 59 -3.73 0.99 5.70
CA LEU A 59 -3.04 -0.29 5.77
C LEU A 59 -3.32 -1.14 4.53
N LEU A 60 -4.56 -1.18 4.04
CA LEU A 60 -4.88 -1.87 2.78
C LEU A 60 -4.09 -1.29 1.59
N TYR A 61 -4.01 0.05 1.51
CA TYR A 61 -3.19 0.72 0.50
C TYR A 61 -1.71 0.30 0.62
N LEU A 62 -1.14 0.34 1.82
CA LEU A 62 0.25 -0.05 2.06
C LEU A 62 0.51 -1.53 1.72
N VAL A 63 -0.45 -2.42 1.99
CA VAL A 63 -0.37 -3.83 1.56
C VAL A 63 -0.28 -3.92 0.04
N GLU A 64 -1.06 -3.14 -0.71
CA GLU A 64 -0.98 -3.16 -2.18
C GLU A 64 0.35 -2.57 -2.71
N VAL A 65 0.84 -1.49 -2.11
CA VAL A 65 2.16 -0.91 -2.46
C VAL A 65 3.28 -1.93 -2.21
N GLU A 66 3.30 -2.55 -1.03
CA GLU A 66 4.31 -3.55 -0.65
C GLU A 66 4.21 -4.84 -1.48
N TYR A 67 2.98 -5.26 -1.81
CA TYR A 67 2.77 -6.40 -2.68
C TYR A 67 3.26 -6.10 -4.11
N TYR A 68 2.98 -4.90 -4.63
CA TYR A 68 3.53 -4.47 -5.92
C TYR A 68 5.07 -4.39 -5.87
N ARG A 69 5.64 -3.90 -4.76
CA ARG A 69 7.09 -3.84 -4.57
C ARG A 69 7.75 -5.21 -4.66
N ASP A 70 7.15 -6.23 -4.04
CA ASP A 70 7.70 -7.58 -4.03
C ASP A 70 7.49 -8.33 -5.37
N PHE A 71 6.32 -8.14 -5.99
CA PHE A 71 5.86 -8.99 -7.10
C PHE A 71 5.65 -8.27 -8.44
N SER A 72 5.86 -6.96 -8.48
CA SER A 72 5.60 -6.09 -9.65
C SER A 72 4.19 -6.24 -10.20
N ALA A 73 3.24 -6.51 -9.31
CA ALA A 73 1.88 -6.81 -9.65
C ALA A 73 0.89 -6.15 -8.68
N ARG A 74 -0.08 -5.39 -9.20
CA ARG A 74 -1.36 -5.05 -8.56
C ARG A 74 -1.97 -6.27 -7.85
N LEU A 75 -2.37 -6.03 -6.60
CA LEU A 75 -2.99 -7.01 -5.70
C LEU A 75 -4.51 -7.05 -5.88
N THR A 76 -5.11 -5.88 -6.04
CA THR A 76 -6.56 -5.69 -6.21
C THR A 76 -6.86 -4.96 -7.52
N ASP A 77 -8.12 -4.94 -7.90
CA ASP A 77 -8.67 -4.12 -8.99
C ASP A 77 -9.13 -2.74 -8.51
N LEU A 78 -8.87 -2.38 -7.24
CA LEU A 78 -9.26 -1.09 -6.68
C LEU A 78 -8.62 0.06 -7.47
N ARG A 79 -9.44 1.08 -7.74
CA ARG A 79 -8.97 2.32 -8.35
C ARG A 79 -8.61 3.32 -7.25
N TRP A 80 -7.34 3.27 -6.85
CA TRP A 80 -6.79 4.22 -5.89
C TRP A 80 -6.69 5.61 -6.50
N LEU A 81 -7.23 6.59 -5.80
CA LEU A 81 -7.18 8.01 -6.13
C LEU A 81 -6.43 8.76 -5.03
N PHE A 82 -5.77 9.87 -5.39
CA PHE A 82 -5.39 10.86 -4.40
C PHE A 82 -6.64 11.64 -3.96
N TYR A 83 -7.23 11.26 -2.84
CA TYR A 83 -8.48 11.84 -2.34
C TYR A 83 -8.29 12.44 -0.95
N HIS A 84 -8.67 13.71 -0.78
CA HIS A 84 -8.56 14.49 0.45
C HIS A 84 -7.20 14.32 1.15
N TYR A 85 -7.12 13.38 2.09
CA TYR A 85 -5.98 13.08 2.95
C TYR A 85 -5.21 11.82 2.49
N GLY A 86 -5.06 11.63 1.18
CA GLY A 86 -4.17 10.63 0.59
C GLY A 86 -4.89 9.55 -0.23
N PRO A 87 -4.37 8.32 -0.30
CA PRO A 87 -4.94 7.27 -1.15
C PRO A 87 -6.31 6.83 -0.62
N TYR A 88 -7.29 6.75 -1.53
CA TYR A 88 -8.62 6.19 -1.27
C TYR A 88 -9.18 5.54 -2.54
N ALA A 89 -9.91 4.44 -2.38
CA ALA A 89 -10.65 3.80 -3.47
C ALA A 89 -12.15 3.89 -3.15
N LEU A 90 -12.94 4.43 -4.09
CA LEU A 90 -14.38 4.68 -3.88
C LEU A 90 -15.16 3.40 -3.62
N GLU A 91 -14.70 2.31 -4.23
CA GLU A 91 -15.25 0.96 -4.10
C GLU A 91 -15.18 0.43 -2.67
N LEU A 92 -14.30 0.99 -1.82
CA LEU A 92 -14.18 0.55 -0.43
C LEU A 92 -15.37 0.92 0.43
N GLY A 93 -16.18 1.91 0.06
CA GLY A 93 -17.36 2.30 0.84
C GLY A 93 -18.31 1.11 1.05
N SER A 94 -18.68 0.42 -0.03
CA SER A 94 -19.56 -0.76 0.05
C SER A 94 -18.87 -1.97 0.67
N VAL A 95 -17.55 -2.10 0.55
CA VAL A 95 -16.78 -3.19 1.18
C VAL A 95 -16.76 -3.03 2.70
N LEU A 96 -16.53 -1.82 3.21
CA LEU A 96 -16.44 -1.54 4.65
C LEU A 96 -17.81 -1.62 5.36
N ASP A 97 -18.90 -1.39 4.63
CA ASP A 97 -20.28 -1.52 5.12
C ASP A 97 -20.78 -2.98 5.18
N ASP A 98 -19.95 -3.95 4.80
CA ASP A 98 -20.31 -5.36 4.85
C ASP A 98 -20.54 -5.84 6.30
N LYS A 99 -21.57 -6.68 6.49
CA LYS A 99 -22.01 -7.21 7.79
C LYS A 99 -20.96 -8.06 8.51
N GLU A 100 -19.92 -8.50 7.83
CA GLU A 100 -18.80 -9.21 8.44
C GLU A 100 -17.88 -8.29 9.27
N PHE A 101 -17.87 -7.00 8.96
CA PHE A 101 -17.14 -6.01 9.74
C PHE A 101 -18.00 -5.54 10.89
N GLN A 102 -17.53 -5.79 12.12
CA GLN A 102 -18.11 -5.21 13.30
C GLN A 102 -17.53 -3.81 13.46
N GLN A 103 -18.41 -2.81 13.33
CA GLN A 103 -18.09 -1.41 13.53
C GLN A 103 -18.53 -1.00 14.93
N ILE A 104 -17.59 -0.52 15.73
CA ILE A 104 -17.85 -0.09 17.10
C ILE A 104 -17.53 1.40 17.22
N GLU A 105 -18.57 2.20 17.44
CA GLU A 105 -18.39 3.62 17.74
C GLU A 105 -17.75 3.80 19.13
N ARG A 106 -16.74 4.67 19.16
CA ARG A 106 -15.97 5.04 20.35
C ARG A 106 -15.83 6.55 20.40
N VAL A 107 -15.53 7.05 21.58
CA VAL A 107 -15.22 8.45 21.83
C VAL A 107 -13.85 8.48 22.50
N ASN A 108 -12.93 9.30 21.97
CA ASN A 108 -11.63 9.48 22.61
C ASN A 108 -11.74 10.44 23.80
N ASP A 109 -10.63 10.63 24.53
CA ASP A 109 -10.57 11.51 25.70
C ASP A 109 -10.87 12.99 25.38
N GLU A 110 -10.75 13.39 24.11
CA GLU A 110 -11.07 14.73 23.60
C GLU A 110 -12.53 14.88 23.15
N GLY A 111 -13.37 13.86 23.34
CA GLY A 111 -14.78 13.87 22.92
C GLY A 111 -15.00 13.62 21.42
N ARG A 112 -13.96 13.29 20.66
CA ARG A 112 -14.03 12.99 19.23
C ARG A 112 -14.47 11.54 19.01
N LYS A 113 -15.48 11.37 18.17
CA LYS A 113 -15.98 10.05 17.78
C LYS A 113 -15.07 9.39 16.75
N TYR A 114 -14.85 8.09 16.89
CA TYR A 114 -14.17 7.27 15.90
C TYR A 114 -14.80 5.88 15.82
N THR A 115 -14.68 5.24 14.66
CA THR A 115 -15.17 3.89 14.44
C THR A 115 -14.00 2.91 14.49
N GLN A 116 -14.08 1.96 15.41
CA GLN A 116 -13.18 0.83 15.52
C GLN A 116 -13.73 -0.33 14.66
N PHE A 117 -12.87 -0.94 13.85
CA PHE A 117 -13.19 -2.13 13.08
C PHE A 117 -12.67 -3.38 13.79
N THR A 118 -13.49 -4.43 13.80
CA THR A 118 -13.09 -5.77 14.21
C THR A 118 -13.81 -6.82 13.37
N VAL A 119 -13.35 -8.06 13.43
CA VAL A 119 -13.96 -9.20 12.74
C VAL A 119 -14.29 -10.30 13.74
N GLU A 120 -15.47 -10.89 13.60
CA GLU A 120 -15.87 -12.04 14.41
C GLU A 120 -15.32 -13.32 13.77
N GLU A 121 -14.33 -13.95 14.42
CA GLU A 121 -13.66 -15.16 13.91
C GLU A 121 -14.64 -16.31 13.60
N SER A 122 -15.72 -16.43 14.37
CA SER A 122 -16.75 -17.47 14.19
C SER A 122 -17.61 -17.28 12.94
N LYS A 123 -17.66 -16.06 12.36
CA LYS A 123 -18.55 -15.71 11.24
C LYS A 123 -17.79 -15.47 9.93
N SER A 124 -16.48 -15.22 10.01
CA SER A 124 -15.68 -14.85 8.84
C SER A 124 -15.35 -16.08 8.00
N LYS A 125 -16.08 -16.24 6.88
CA LYS A 125 -15.80 -17.27 5.85
C LYS A 125 -14.60 -16.90 4.97
N PHE A 126 -14.28 -15.61 4.93
CA PHE A 126 -13.17 -15.05 4.19
C PHE A 126 -11.89 -15.17 5.02
N GLY A 127 -10.76 -15.54 4.40
CA GLY A 127 -9.51 -15.82 5.13
C GLY A 127 -9.26 -17.30 5.44
N LEU A 128 -9.89 -18.22 4.71
CA LEU A 128 -9.60 -19.66 4.83
C LEU A 128 -8.37 -20.13 4.03
N ARG A 129 -7.65 -19.21 3.36
CA ARG A 129 -6.24 -19.31 2.91
C ARG A 129 -5.98 -18.16 1.93
N LEU A 130 -5.51 -17.01 2.43
CA LEU A 130 -4.81 -16.09 1.54
C LEU A 130 -3.55 -16.77 1.01
N ASP A 131 -3.08 -16.33 -0.16
CA ASP A 131 -1.79 -16.77 -0.68
C ASP A 131 -0.68 -16.51 0.37
N PRO A 132 0.18 -17.49 0.71
CA PRO A 132 1.23 -17.31 1.71
C PRO A 132 2.11 -16.08 1.48
N LYS A 133 2.34 -15.69 0.21
CA LYS A 133 3.09 -14.47 -0.11
C LYS A 133 2.36 -13.22 0.37
N LEU A 134 1.06 -13.11 0.07
CA LEU A 134 0.21 -12.03 0.55
C LEU A 134 0.13 -12.01 2.08
N THR A 135 -0.04 -13.15 2.75
CA THR A 135 -0.03 -13.23 4.22
C THR A 135 1.27 -12.67 4.81
N LEU A 136 2.42 -12.94 4.18
CA LEU A 136 3.70 -12.38 4.64
C LEU A 136 3.75 -10.85 4.50
N VAL A 137 3.24 -10.31 3.38
CA VAL A 137 3.14 -8.87 3.16
C VAL A 137 2.22 -8.22 4.19
N VAL A 138 1.03 -8.78 4.43
CA VAL A 138 0.08 -8.27 5.44
C VAL A 138 0.73 -8.28 6.83
N LYS A 139 1.36 -9.38 7.23
CA LYS A 139 2.09 -9.47 8.51
C LYS A 139 3.18 -8.41 8.66
N ARG A 140 3.95 -8.16 7.60
CA ARG A 140 4.99 -7.13 7.57
C ARG A 140 4.38 -5.74 7.73
N VAL A 141 3.39 -5.39 6.91
CA VAL A 141 2.73 -4.08 6.95
C VAL A 141 2.06 -3.82 8.29
N VAL A 142 1.23 -4.75 8.77
CA VAL A 142 0.52 -4.62 10.05
C VAL A 142 1.50 -4.62 11.22
N GLY A 143 2.57 -5.41 11.14
CA GLY A 143 3.64 -5.42 12.15
C GLY A 143 4.40 -4.10 12.25
N THR A 144 4.64 -3.43 11.13
CA THR A 144 5.37 -2.15 11.08
C THR A 144 4.46 -0.96 11.41
N TRP A 145 3.26 -0.92 10.84
CA TRP A 145 2.43 0.28 10.78
C TRP A 145 1.12 0.19 11.58
N GLY A 146 0.69 -1.01 11.96
CA GLY A 146 -0.65 -1.23 12.52
C GLY A 146 -0.90 -0.52 13.87
N ASN A 147 0.13 -0.42 14.72
CA ASN A 147 0.06 0.24 16.03
C ASN A 147 0.77 1.60 16.08
N VAL A 148 1.17 2.12 14.91
CA VAL A 148 1.76 3.45 14.78
C VAL A 148 0.67 4.51 14.93
N ARG A 149 1.01 5.68 15.48
CA ARG A 149 0.05 6.78 15.63
C ARG A 149 -0.47 7.20 14.26
N LEU A 150 -1.76 7.51 14.16
CA LEU A 150 -2.38 7.87 12.89
C LEU A 150 -1.63 8.98 12.12
N PRO A 151 -1.16 10.08 12.73
CA PRO A 151 -0.39 11.10 12.01
C PRO A 151 0.89 10.55 11.37
N GLU A 152 1.62 9.68 12.07
CA GLU A 152 2.87 9.08 11.56
C GLU A 152 2.60 8.12 10.39
N LEU A 153 1.50 7.35 10.46
CA LEU A 153 1.05 6.53 9.35
C LEU A 153 0.66 7.38 8.13
N LEU A 154 -0.05 8.50 8.35
CA LEU A 154 -0.48 9.39 7.29
C LEU A 154 0.70 10.11 6.64
N ASP A 155 1.67 10.57 7.44
CA ASP A 155 2.90 11.18 6.94
C ASP A 155 3.63 10.21 6.00
N TYR A 156 3.85 8.97 6.43
CA TYR A 156 4.50 7.96 5.59
C TYR A 156 3.72 7.68 4.30
N VAL A 157 2.41 7.49 4.41
CA VAL A 157 1.57 7.22 3.24
C VAL A 157 1.58 8.38 2.25
N TYR A 158 1.65 9.62 2.73
CA TYR A 158 1.59 10.80 1.87
C TYR A 158 2.95 11.13 1.25
N PHE A 159 4.01 11.08 2.05
CA PHE A 159 5.33 11.60 1.66
C PHE A 159 6.31 10.52 1.23
N ASP A 160 6.09 9.25 1.59
CA ASP A 160 7.10 8.18 1.43
C ASP A 160 6.65 7.01 0.54
N THR A 161 5.44 7.03 -0.02
CA THR A 161 5.03 6.03 -1.02
C THR A 161 5.10 6.60 -2.43
N GLU A 162 5.69 5.83 -3.35
CA GLU A 162 5.98 6.25 -4.72
C GLU A 162 4.72 6.65 -5.50
N PRO A 163 3.57 5.94 -5.41
CA PRO A 163 2.37 6.36 -6.11
C PRO A 163 1.82 7.70 -5.61
N MET A 164 2.02 8.04 -4.33
CA MET A 164 1.61 9.33 -3.76
C MET A 164 2.62 10.45 -4.03
N GLN A 165 3.89 10.13 -4.21
CA GLN A 165 4.89 11.11 -4.66
C GLN A 165 4.73 11.47 -6.14
N ALA A 166 4.24 10.52 -6.96
CA ALA A 166 4.09 10.69 -8.39
C ALA A 166 2.82 11.45 -8.80
N VAL A 167 1.83 11.56 -7.91
CA VAL A 167 0.55 12.22 -8.20
C VAL A 167 0.62 13.72 -7.95
N GLU A 168 0.16 14.52 -8.90
CA GLU A 168 0.26 15.99 -8.81
C GLU A 168 -1.00 16.64 -8.22
N ARG A 169 -2.17 16.04 -8.49
CA ARG A 169 -3.46 16.67 -8.19
C ARG A 169 -4.42 15.71 -7.50
N ARG A 170 -5.27 16.27 -6.63
CA ARG A 170 -6.41 15.55 -6.05
C ARG A 170 -7.35 15.03 -7.14
N GLY A 171 -7.93 13.87 -6.91
CA GLY A 171 -8.80 13.14 -7.84
C GLY A 171 -8.06 12.31 -8.89
N GLN A 172 -6.74 12.44 -9.03
CA GLN A 172 -5.97 11.63 -9.98
C GLN A 172 -5.81 10.19 -9.50
N VAL A 173 -5.79 9.26 -10.45
CA VAL A 173 -5.54 7.83 -10.21
C VAL A 173 -4.06 7.64 -9.86
N LEU A 174 -3.80 6.85 -8.83
CA LEU A 174 -2.45 6.51 -8.41
C LEU A 174 -1.84 5.46 -9.34
N ASP A 175 -0.65 5.77 -9.85
CA ASP A 175 0.10 4.85 -10.69
C ASP A 175 1.05 3.99 -9.85
N PHE A 176 0.76 2.69 -9.79
CA PHE A 176 1.59 1.72 -9.07
C PHE A 176 2.83 1.29 -9.85
N THR A 177 2.93 1.58 -11.15
CA THR A 177 4.14 1.28 -11.92
C THR A 177 5.35 2.10 -11.45
N ALA A 178 5.12 3.20 -10.74
CA ALA A 178 6.16 4.00 -10.08
C ALA A 178 6.82 3.28 -8.88
N VAL A 179 6.20 2.23 -8.34
CA VAL A 179 6.74 1.49 -7.18
C VAL A 179 8.00 0.76 -7.60
N LYS A 180 9.12 1.12 -6.98
CA LYS A 180 10.41 0.52 -7.27
C LYS A 180 10.50 -0.83 -6.58
N LYS A 181 10.84 -1.87 -7.33
CA LYS A 181 11.13 -3.19 -6.76
C LYS A 181 12.34 -3.06 -5.84
N GLU A 182 12.16 -3.32 -4.56
CA GLU A 182 13.29 -3.54 -3.69
C GLU A 182 13.90 -4.89 -4.07
N ILE A 183 15.05 -4.84 -4.75
CA ILE A 183 15.96 -5.98 -4.74
C ILE A 183 16.45 -6.03 -3.30
N ASN A 184 15.71 -6.74 -2.44
CA ASN A 184 16.22 -7.28 -1.20
C ASN A 184 17.31 -8.29 -1.61
N SER A 185 18.45 -7.78 -2.07
CA SER A 185 19.71 -8.50 -2.02
C SER A 185 19.82 -8.80 -0.54
N LYS A 186 19.49 -10.04 -0.17
CA LYS A 186 19.85 -10.55 1.14
C LYS A 186 21.33 -10.21 1.22
N ILE A 187 21.68 -9.19 1.99
CA ILE A 187 23.03 -9.03 2.47
C ILE A 187 23.15 -10.27 3.35
N ILE A 188 23.56 -11.39 2.75
CA ILE A 188 24.20 -12.44 3.49
C ILE A 188 25.36 -11.67 4.12
N PRO A 189 25.41 -11.49 5.44
CA PRO A 189 26.56 -10.87 6.04
C PRO A 189 27.72 -11.79 5.67
N LEU A 190 28.51 -11.41 4.66
CA LEU A 190 29.81 -11.99 4.47
C LEU A 190 30.49 -11.75 5.81
N LYS A 191 30.87 -12.82 6.51
CA LYS A 191 31.71 -12.70 7.70
C LYS A 191 32.90 -11.86 7.26
N ALA A 192 32.93 -10.60 7.71
CA ALA A 192 33.99 -9.69 7.37
C ALA A 192 35.29 -10.35 7.86
N SER A 193 36.30 -10.37 6.99
CA SER A 193 37.66 -10.64 7.43
C SER A 193 38.03 -9.64 8.54
N LYS A 194 38.90 -10.04 9.49
CA LYS A 194 39.41 -9.14 10.55
C LYS A 194 39.94 -7.81 10.00
N GLU A 195 40.39 -7.82 8.74
CA GLU A 195 40.90 -6.64 8.06
C GLU A 195 39.79 -5.64 7.65
N THR A 196 38.61 -6.12 7.24
CA THR A 196 37.47 -5.27 6.88
C THR A 196 36.81 -4.66 8.12
N ASP A 197 36.70 -5.41 9.22
CA ASP A 197 36.16 -4.89 10.49
C ASP A 197 37.03 -3.77 11.07
N SER A 198 38.35 -3.90 10.97
CA SER A 198 39.27 -2.84 11.40
C SER A 198 39.12 -1.57 10.57
N LYS A 199 38.92 -1.69 9.25
CA LYS A 199 38.69 -0.54 8.35
C LYS A 199 37.34 0.12 8.64
N VAL A 200 36.28 -0.65 8.83
CA VAL A 200 34.95 -0.14 9.19
C VAL A 200 34.98 0.54 10.57
N ALA A 201 35.69 -0.02 11.55
CA ALA A 201 35.86 0.62 12.85
C ALA A 201 36.65 1.93 12.77
N ALA A 202 37.67 1.99 11.91
CA ALA A 202 38.43 3.22 11.65
C ALA A 202 37.56 4.30 11.00
N LEU A 203 36.76 3.96 9.98
CA LEU A 203 35.80 4.89 9.39
C LEU A 203 34.77 5.37 10.42
N ARG A 204 34.19 4.46 11.20
CA ARG A 204 33.23 4.83 12.25
C ARG A 204 33.83 5.82 13.25
N ARG A 205 35.10 5.65 13.64
CA ARG A 205 35.81 6.61 14.50
C ARG A 205 36.04 7.96 13.82
N GLN A 206 36.37 7.95 12.52
CA GLN A 206 36.58 9.17 11.75
C GLN A 206 35.29 10.00 11.61
N PHE A 207 34.14 9.35 11.42
CA PHE A 207 32.85 10.02 11.22
C PHE A 207 32.03 10.22 12.49
N ALA A 208 32.36 9.54 13.60
CA ALA A 208 31.70 9.72 14.89
C ALA A 208 31.58 11.19 15.37
N PRO A 209 32.63 12.04 15.31
CA PRO A 209 32.51 13.43 15.74
C PRO A 209 31.59 14.26 14.83
N THR A 210 31.55 13.96 13.53
CA THR A 210 30.66 14.63 12.56
C THR A 210 29.20 14.25 12.79
N LEU A 211 28.92 12.96 13.03
CA LEU A 211 27.58 12.48 13.35
C LEU A 211 27.07 13.01 14.69
N LYS A 212 27.95 13.15 15.68
CA LYS A 212 27.61 13.74 16.97
C LYS A 212 27.21 15.21 16.82
N LYS A 213 27.94 16.00 16.03
CA LYS A 213 27.60 17.39 15.71
C LYS A 213 26.26 17.52 14.97
N LEU A 214 25.97 16.61 14.04
CA LEU A 214 24.67 16.55 13.33
C LEU A 214 23.51 16.20 14.27
N SER A 215 23.73 15.28 15.22
CA SER A 215 22.72 14.92 16.21
C SER A 215 22.48 15.98 17.29
N GLU A 216 23.45 16.86 17.50
CA GLU A 216 23.39 17.97 18.46
C GLU A 216 22.67 19.22 17.88
N HIS A 217 22.39 19.24 16.57
CA HIS A 217 21.52 20.26 15.99
C HIS A 217 20.06 19.80 16.17
N PRO A 218 19.24 20.49 16.99
CA PRO A 218 17.81 20.21 17.04
C PRO A 218 17.30 20.36 15.61
N ARG A 219 16.56 19.37 15.09
CA ARG A 219 15.77 19.59 13.87
C ARG A 219 14.94 20.84 14.15
N PRO A 220 14.97 21.86 13.29
CA PRO A 220 14.17 23.05 13.52
C PRO A 220 12.73 22.58 13.70
N GLN A 221 12.20 22.77 14.90
CA GLN A 221 10.81 22.48 15.17
C GLN A 221 10.04 23.51 14.37
N LEU A 222 9.39 23.04 13.31
CA LEU A 222 8.61 23.89 12.43
C LEU A 222 7.44 24.41 13.26
N GLU A 223 7.56 25.62 13.80
CA GLU A 223 6.41 26.30 14.38
C GLU A 223 5.48 26.67 13.24
N LEU A 224 4.51 25.79 12.99
CA LEU A 224 3.46 26.00 12.01
C LEU A 224 2.67 27.25 12.45
N GLY A 225 2.94 28.36 11.76
CA GLY A 225 2.43 29.67 12.12
C GLY A 225 0.90 29.77 12.03
N LYS A 226 0.37 30.90 12.49
CA LYS A 226 -1.07 31.22 12.43
C LYS A 226 -1.65 31.03 11.02
N GLU A 227 -0.86 31.35 10.00
CA GLU A 227 -1.20 31.17 8.58
C GLU A 227 -1.40 29.70 8.18
N TYR A 228 -0.64 28.75 8.74
CA TYR A 228 -0.85 27.32 8.48
C TYR A 228 -2.13 26.83 9.16
N ASN A 229 -2.41 27.27 10.38
CA ASN A 229 -3.64 26.89 11.09
C ASN A 229 -4.88 27.51 10.43
N GLU A 230 -4.77 28.74 9.92
CA GLU A 230 -5.83 29.40 9.15
C GLU A 230 -6.00 28.75 7.77
N ALA A 231 -4.92 28.35 7.09
CA ALA A 231 -5.00 27.54 5.87
C ALA A 231 -5.64 26.18 6.15
N MET A 232 -5.24 25.46 7.19
CA MET A 232 -5.87 24.19 7.58
C MET A 232 -7.35 24.36 7.92
N ALA A 233 -7.73 25.44 8.61
CA ALA A 233 -9.14 25.74 8.92
C ALA A 233 -9.96 26.10 7.66
N ALA A 234 -9.39 26.85 6.72
CA ALA A 234 -10.02 27.12 5.43
C ALA A 234 -10.18 25.84 4.60
N TRP A 235 -9.20 24.92 4.67
CA TRP A 235 -9.25 23.62 4.01
C TRP A 235 -10.26 22.67 4.68
N ASP A 236 -10.47 22.79 5.99
CA ASP A 236 -11.53 22.12 6.77
C ASP A 236 -12.93 22.75 6.56
N GLU A 237 -13.02 23.99 6.07
CA GLU A 237 -14.28 24.60 5.62
C GLU A 237 -14.61 24.20 4.18
N ASP A 238 -13.62 24.16 3.28
CA ASP A 238 -13.77 23.60 1.93
C ASP A 238 -14.13 22.10 1.97
N MET A 239 -13.72 21.37 3.02
CA MET A 239 -14.17 20.00 3.35
C MET A 239 -15.69 19.86 3.52
N LYS A 240 -16.41 20.95 3.83
CA LYS A 240 -17.88 20.93 3.93
C LYS A 240 -18.56 21.29 2.62
N THR A 241 -17.88 22.02 1.73
CA THR A 241 -18.52 22.63 0.57
C THR A 241 -18.17 21.98 -0.76
N ASP A 242 -17.06 21.24 -0.89
CA ASP A 242 -16.66 20.69 -2.18
C ASP A 242 -16.72 19.15 -2.27
N LEU A 243 -17.58 18.74 -3.22
CA LEU A 243 -17.75 17.44 -3.86
C LEU A 243 -18.71 16.47 -3.15
N ASP A 244 -20.00 16.74 -3.36
CA ASP A 244 -21.09 15.77 -3.34
C ASP A 244 -20.65 14.44 -3.96
N LEU A 245 -20.71 13.35 -3.17
CA LEU A 245 -20.40 12.00 -3.62
C LEU A 245 -21.14 11.63 -4.92
N GLU A 246 -22.32 12.21 -5.18
CA GLU A 246 -23.07 11.98 -6.42
C GLU A 246 -22.43 12.63 -7.66
N SER A 247 -21.71 13.75 -7.49
CA SER A 247 -20.97 14.38 -8.59
C SER A 247 -19.74 13.56 -8.97
N LEU A 248 -19.06 12.95 -7.99
CA LEU A 248 -17.94 12.03 -8.23
C LEU A 248 -18.40 10.67 -8.79
N LYS A 249 -19.53 10.13 -8.34
CA LYS A 249 -20.16 8.95 -8.95
C LYS A 249 -20.53 9.20 -10.42
N LYS A 250 -21.03 10.39 -10.76
CA LYS A 250 -21.30 10.77 -12.16
C LYS A 250 -20.04 10.80 -13.01
N ILE A 251 -18.96 11.41 -12.54
CA ILE A 251 -17.67 11.44 -13.26
C ILE A 251 -17.13 10.01 -13.46
N PHE A 252 -17.23 9.15 -12.45
CA PHE A 252 -16.82 7.75 -12.52
C PHE A 252 -17.63 6.92 -13.54
N VAL A 253 -18.94 7.16 -13.64
CA VAL A 253 -19.81 6.55 -14.65
C VAL A 253 -19.45 7.03 -16.06
N THR A 254 -19.10 8.30 -16.23
CA THR A 254 -18.68 8.86 -17.52
C THR A 254 -17.35 8.27 -18.00
N ILE A 255 -16.33 8.23 -17.12
CA ILE A 255 -15.02 7.65 -17.46
C ILE A 255 -15.14 6.16 -17.79
N SER A 256 -15.99 5.41 -17.07
CA SER A 256 -16.19 3.98 -17.33
C SER A 256 -16.92 3.69 -18.65
N LYS A 257 -17.74 4.64 -19.15
CA LYS A 257 -18.37 4.54 -20.49
C LYS A 257 -17.40 4.85 -21.61
N GLU A 258 -16.47 5.79 -21.41
CA GLU A 258 -15.48 6.16 -22.42
C GLU A 258 -14.41 5.07 -22.61
N THR A 259 -14.04 4.34 -21.54
CA THR A 259 -13.05 3.26 -21.63
C THR A 259 -13.59 1.93 -22.15
N TYR A 260 -14.91 1.75 -22.24
CA TYR A 260 -15.56 0.52 -22.74
C TYR A 260 -16.51 0.75 -23.93
N GLY A 261 -16.56 1.98 -24.49
CA GLY A 261 -17.49 2.38 -25.55
C GLY A 261 -16.92 2.44 -26.96
N SER A 262 -15.71 1.92 -27.22
CA SER A 262 -15.15 1.82 -28.57
C SER A 262 -14.96 0.36 -28.99
N GLY A 263 -16.08 -0.33 -29.17
CA GLY A 263 -16.11 -1.70 -29.68
C GLY A 263 -17.50 -2.00 -30.23
N GLU A 264 -17.62 -1.87 -31.57
CA GLU A 264 -18.70 -2.37 -32.42
C GLU A 264 -20.01 -1.56 -32.48
N GLU A 265 -19.98 -0.49 -33.28
CA GLU A 265 -20.99 -0.33 -34.34
C GLU A 265 -20.25 -0.23 -35.68
N GLY A 266 -20.47 -1.21 -36.56
CA GLY A 266 -19.83 -1.29 -37.86
C GLY A 266 -20.40 -2.39 -38.74
N ASN A 267 -21.59 -2.11 -39.29
CA ASN A 267 -22.23 -2.65 -40.50
C ASN A 267 -22.24 -4.18 -40.75
#